data_AF-A0A951CLJ9-F1
#
_entry.id   AF-A0A951CLJ9-F1
#
_cell.length_a   1.000
_cell.length_b   1.000
_cell.length_c   1.000
_cell.angle_alpha   90.00
_cell.angle_beta   90.00
_cell.angle_gamma   90.00
#
_symmetry.space_group_name_H-M   'P 1'
#
loop_
_entity.id
_entity.type
_entity.pdbx_description
1 polymer ?
#
loop_
_entity_poly.entity_id
_entity_poly.type
_entity_poly.pdbx_seq_one_letter_code
_entity_poly.pdbx_strand_id
1 'polypeptide(L)'
;MADYAVAIRFPDHSTTYEALSKISNAASGFELRSAGIVERDKDGYLHVSEGSDVDAGVGFAGGSLIGMLVGVLGGPIGMLLGWGAGAATGALFDADRMDKGDEAISQFGQLVPPGGNAILAETVETTTEPLDTFVASMGGTVARRPLDEVVAELEAQEVAAEEAARAARKAMRAQKKQQRKEKAQERLDALKAKFHKD
;
A
#
# COMPACT_ATOMS: atom_id res chain seq x y z
N MET A 1 -0.87 -2.77 28.29
CA MET A 1 -0.72 -1.87 27.13
C MET A 1 -0.52 -2.74 25.91
N ALA A 2 -1.34 -2.54 24.89
CA ALA A 2 -1.30 -3.30 23.65
C ALA A 2 -1.05 -2.34 22.48
N ASP A 3 -0.27 -2.82 21.52
CA ASP A 3 0.10 -2.07 20.32
C ASP A 3 -0.83 -2.46 19.18
N TYR A 4 -1.49 -1.47 18.57
CA TYR A 4 -2.45 -1.67 17.49
C TYR A 4 -2.07 -0.89 16.24
N ALA A 5 -2.29 -1.52 15.10
CA ALA A 5 -2.55 -0.83 13.85
C ALA A 5 -4.04 -0.48 13.79
N VAL A 6 -4.33 0.80 13.65
CA VAL A 6 -5.69 1.34 13.73
C VAL A 6 -6.05 2.05 12.44
N ALA A 7 -7.24 1.77 11.93
CA ALA A 7 -7.88 2.53 10.85
C ALA A 7 -9.10 3.28 11.39
N ILE A 8 -9.12 4.59 11.20
CA ILE A 8 -10.19 5.47 11.65
C ILE A 8 -10.83 6.11 10.42
N ARG A 9 -12.15 5.92 10.30
CA ARG A 9 -12.93 6.48 9.20
C ARG A 9 -13.93 7.49 9.72
N PHE A 10 -14.08 8.59 9.00
CA PHE A 10 -15.12 9.59 9.23
C PHE A 10 -16.06 9.68 8.00
N PRO A 11 -17.28 10.22 8.17
CA PRO A 11 -18.20 10.41 7.05
C PRO A 11 -17.68 11.40 6.00
N ASP A 12 -17.00 12.46 6.43
CA ASP A 12 -16.54 13.56 5.59
C ASP A 12 -15.02 13.67 5.55
N HIS A 13 -14.47 14.02 4.38
CA HIS A 13 -13.03 14.15 4.18
C HIS A 13 -12.38 15.16 5.13
N SER A 14 -13.04 16.31 5.32
CA SER A 14 -12.55 17.39 6.19
C SER A 14 -12.44 16.95 7.65
N THR A 15 -13.39 16.13 8.10
CA THR A 15 -13.42 15.61 9.48
C THR A 15 -12.23 14.70 9.75
N THR A 16 -11.75 13.95 8.75
CA THR A 16 -10.54 13.13 8.85
C THR A 16 -9.30 13.99 9.12
N TYR A 17 -9.13 15.11 8.42
CA TYR A 17 -8.01 16.04 8.66
C TYR A 17 -8.12 16.74 10.02
N GLU A 18 -9.32 17.20 10.37
CA GLU A 18 -9.59 17.78 11.69
C GLU A 18 -9.30 16.80 12.82
N ALA A 19 -9.76 15.55 12.68
CA ALA A 19 -9.51 14.49 13.66
C ALA A 19 -8.02 14.20 13.80
N LEU A 20 -7.25 14.14 12.70
CA LEU A 20 -5.80 13.95 12.77
C LEU A 20 -5.09 15.09 13.52
N SER A 21 -5.54 16.34 13.36
CA SER A 21 -4.97 17.47 14.13
C SER A 21 -5.31 17.44 15.63
N LYS A 22 -6.44 16.81 16.00
CA LYS A 22 -6.92 16.76 17.39
C LYS A 22 -6.47 15.50 18.13
N ILE A 23 -6.27 14.39 17.43
CA ILE A 23 -5.97 13.08 18.03
C ILE A 23 -4.63 13.06 18.78
N SER A 24 -3.62 13.81 18.30
CA SER A 24 -2.33 13.97 18.99
C SER A 24 -2.47 14.69 20.34
N ASN A 25 -3.45 15.59 20.47
CA ASN A 25 -3.74 16.35 21.68
C ASN A 25 -4.79 15.67 22.58
N ALA A 26 -5.50 14.66 22.08
CA ALA A 26 -6.52 13.89 22.80
C ALA A 26 -5.92 12.87 23.80
N ALA A 27 -4.60 12.93 24.02
CA ALA A 27 -3.81 11.96 24.77
C ALA A 27 -4.14 11.93 26.28
N SER A 28 -5.22 11.24 26.63
CA SER A 28 -5.40 10.65 27.94
C SER A 28 -5.87 9.21 27.77
N GLY A 29 -5.01 8.24 28.06
CA GLY A 29 -5.34 6.81 28.04
C GLY A 29 -4.83 5.99 26.84
N PHE A 30 -4.27 6.64 25.81
CA PHE A 30 -3.52 6.01 24.73
C PHE A 30 -2.34 6.88 24.29
N GLU A 31 -1.34 6.26 23.66
CA GLU A 31 -0.21 6.92 23.00
C GLU A 31 -0.35 6.76 21.48
N LEU A 32 -0.05 7.82 20.72
CA LEU A 32 -0.03 7.79 19.26
C LEU A 32 1.42 7.78 18.77
N ARG A 33 1.88 6.64 18.21
CA ARG A 33 3.27 6.43 17.79
C ARG A 33 3.56 6.72 16.33
N SER A 34 2.56 6.58 15.46
CA SER A 34 2.58 7.05 14.06
C SER A 34 1.16 7.28 13.59
N ALA A 35 0.93 8.25 12.71
CA ALA A 35 -0.36 8.46 12.09
C ALA A 35 -0.21 9.16 10.73
N GLY A 36 -1.08 8.82 9.79
CA GLY A 36 -1.12 9.43 8.47
C GLY A 36 -2.49 9.25 7.83
N ILE A 37 -2.84 10.14 6.90
CA ILE A 37 -4.07 9.99 6.12
C ILE A 37 -3.76 9.19 4.87
N VAL A 38 -4.53 8.13 4.67
CA VAL A 38 -4.62 7.41 3.40
C VAL A 38 -5.88 7.83 2.69
N GLU A 39 -5.74 8.11 1.41
CA GLU A 39 -6.83 8.46 0.52
C GLU A 39 -6.92 7.40 -0.56
N ARG A 40 -8.15 7.09 -0.97
CA ARG A 40 -8.41 6.24 -2.11
C ARG A 40 -9.04 7.08 -3.20
N ASP A 41 -8.41 7.15 -4.36
CA ASP A 41 -9.01 7.85 -5.49
C ASP A 41 -10.22 7.09 -6.06
N LYS A 42 -10.86 7.69 -7.07
CA LYS A 42 -12.04 7.10 -7.73
C LYS A 42 -11.71 5.87 -8.56
N ASP A 43 -10.46 5.76 -9.00
CA ASP A 43 -9.94 4.62 -9.76
C ASP A 43 -9.52 3.48 -8.83
N GLY A 44 -9.59 3.71 -7.51
CA GLY A 44 -9.38 2.72 -6.47
C GLY A 44 -7.94 2.65 -5.97
N TYR A 45 -7.06 3.56 -6.40
CA TYR A 45 -5.68 3.63 -5.97
C TYR A 45 -5.56 4.28 -4.59
N LEU A 46 -4.73 3.67 -3.75
CA LEU A 46 -4.41 4.20 -2.43
C LEU A 46 -3.13 5.02 -2.51
N HIS A 47 -3.17 6.21 -1.92
CA HIS A 47 -2.01 7.04 -1.68
C HIS A 47 -2.03 7.55 -0.24
N VAL A 48 -0.85 7.75 0.31
CA VAL A 48 -0.71 8.49 1.56
C VAL A 48 -0.73 9.98 1.21
N SER A 49 -1.58 10.75 1.88
CA SER A 49 -1.72 12.18 1.60
C SER A 49 -0.41 12.91 1.92
N GLU A 50 0.20 13.54 0.91
CA GLU A 50 1.42 14.35 1.06
C GLU A 50 1.23 15.57 1.97
N GLY A 51 -0.02 16.01 2.17
CA GLY A 51 -0.41 17.17 2.96
C GLY A 51 -0.81 16.87 4.40
N SER A 52 -0.67 15.62 4.88
CA SER A 52 -0.68 15.39 6.32
C SER A 52 0.59 15.99 6.89
N ASP A 53 0.59 17.29 7.19
CA ASP A 53 1.66 17.96 7.89
C ASP A 53 1.93 17.19 9.18
N VAL A 54 3.04 16.45 9.16
CA VAL A 54 3.52 15.57 10.23
C VAL A 54 4.10 16.41 11.40
N ASP A 55 3.78 17.71 11.43
CA ASP A 55 4.06 18.65 12.52
C ASP A 55 3.17 18.42 13.75
N ALA A 56 2.26 17.43 13.70
CA ALA A 56 1.61 16.86 14.89
C ALA A 56 2.54 15.93 15.72
N GLY A 57 3.85 15.90 15.43
CA GLY A 57 4.90 15.35 16.31
C GLY A 57 5.28 13.88 16.09
N VAL A 58 4.76 13.21 15.07
CA VAL A 58 4.84 11.75 14.97
C VAL A 58 5.30 11.31 13.58
N GLY A 59 6.63 11.20 13.42
CA GLY A 59 7.31 11.12 12.13
C GLY A 59 7.17 9.81 11.34
N PHE A 60 7.43 9.91 10.02
CA PHE A 60 7.72 8.80 9.11
C PHE A 60 9.13 8.24 9.38
N ALA A 61 9.36 7.67 10.56
CA ALA A 61 10.61 6.97 10.82
C ALA A 61 10.66 5.68 9.98
N GLY A 62 11.84 5.34 9.45
CA GLY A 62 12.06 4.06 8.78
C GLY A 62 11.76 2.91 9.74
N GLY A 63 10.75 2.10 9.40
CA GLY A 63 10.24 1.00 10.24
C GLY A 63 8.87 1.26 10.90
N SER A 64 8.29 2.46 10.78
CA SER A 64 6.91 2.71 11.23
C SER A 64 5.87 2.07 10.30
N LEU A 65 4.67 1.79 10.82
CA LEU A 65 3.53 1.30 10.03
C LEU A 65 3.29 2.16 8.79
N ILE A 66 3.32 3.48 8.96
CA ILE A 66 3.12 4.44 7.86
C ILE A 66 4.27 4.37 6.85
N GLY A 67 5.52 4.26 7.31
CA GLY A 67 6.67 4.08 6.44
C GLY A 67 6.62 2.78 5.64
N MET A 68 6.18 1.68 6.25
CA MET A 68 5.96 0.41 5.57
C MET A 68 4.86 0.52 4.51
N LEU A 69 3.74 1.18 4.82
CA LEU A 69 2.66 1.42 3.86
C LEU A 69 3.13 2.23 2.66
N VAL A 70 3.88 3.33 2.88
CA VAL A 70 4.49 4.09 1.78
C VAL A 70 5.49 3.23 1.00
N GLY A 71 6.30 2.43 1.69
CA GLY A 71 7.24 1.50 1.06
C GLY A 71 6.53 0.51 0.15
N VAL A 72 5.38 -0.02 0.58
CA VAL A 72 4.57 -0.90 -0.25
C VAL A 72 3.92 -0.15 -1.40
N LEU A 73 3.26 0.99 -1.16
CA LEU A 73 2.58 1.77 -2.19
C LEU A 73 3.53 2.35 -3.25
N GLY A 74 4.75 2.72 -2.86
CA GLY A 74 5.82 3.16 -3.76
C GLY A 74 6.69 2.02 -4.29
N GLY A 75 6.56 0.82 -3.72
CA GLY A 75 7.37 -0.34 -4.01
C GLY A 75 6.83 -1.21 -5.15
N PRO A 76 7.50 -2.35 -5.44
CA PRO A 76 7.07 -3.27 -6.48
C PRO A 76 5.62 -3.75 -6.32
N ILE A 77 5.13 -3.90 -5.07
CA ILE A 77 3.74 -4.28 -4.77
C ILE A 77 2.77 -3.18 -5.18
N GLY A 78 3.01 -1.94 -4.74
CA GLY A 78 2.16 -0.80 -5.06
C GLY A 78 2.12 -0.50 -6.56
N MET A 79 3.21 -0.76 -7.30
CA MET A 79 3.21 -0.68 -8.76
C MET A 79 2.29 -1.74 -9.42
N LEU A 80 2.16 -2.93 -8.83
CA LEU A 80 1.23 -3.97 -9.33
C LEU A 80 -0.23 -3.56 -9.08
N LEU A 81 -0.53 -2.99 -7.92
CA LEU A 81 -1.87 -2.49 -7.59
C LEU A 81 -2.22 -1.22 -8.39
N GLY A 82 -1.23 -0.34 -8.61
CA GLY A 82 -1.28 0.92 -9.36
C GLY A 82 -1.53 0.80 -10.87
N TRP A 83 -1.23 -0.36 -11.46
CA TRP A 83 -1.52 -0.63 -12.89
C TRP A 83 -2.61 -1.69 -13.08
N GLY A 84 -2.98 -2.41 -12.01
CA GLY A 84 -3.97 -3.50 -12.04
C GLY A 84 -5.43 -3.03 -12.00
N ALA A 85 -5.74 -1.91 -11.33
CA ALA A 85 -7.12 -1.44 -11.22
C ALA A 85 -7.74 -1.05 -12.58
N GLY A 86 -6.94 -0.51 -13.51
CA GLY A 86 -7.38 -0.20 -14.88
C GLY A 86 -7.51 -1.41 -15.82
N ALA A 87 -6.96 -2.58 -15.46
CA ALA A 87 -7.08 -3.81 -16.24
C ALA A 87 -8.19 -4.74 -15.73
N ALA A 88 -8.62 -4.58 -14.48
CA ALA A 88 -9.58 -5.47 -13.82
C ALA A 88 -11.05 -5.15 -14.09
N THR A 89 -11.40 -4.06 -14.78
CA THR A 89 -12.80 -3.82 -15.19
C THR A 89 -13.23 -4.69 -16.39
N GLY A 90 -12.33 -5.50 -16.97
CA GLY A 90 -12.58 -6.26 -18.20
C GLY A 90 -12.35 -7.78 -18.16
N ALA A 91 -11.90 -8.36 -17.04
CA ALA A 91 -11.60 -9.79 -16.98
C ALA A 91 -12.20 -10.45 -15.73
N LEU A 92 -13.46 -10.87 -15.84
CA LEU A 92 -14.09 -11.87 -14.99
C LEU A 92 -13.40 -13.23 -15.19
N PHE A 93 -12.26 -13.49 -14.53
CA PHE A 93 -11.64 -14.82 -14.33
C PHE A 93 -10.64 -14.66 -13.18
N ASP A 94 -10.73 -15.26 -11.99
CA ASP A 94 -11.45 -16.43 -11.49
C ASP A 94 -11.60 -16.21 -9.97
N ALA A 95 -12.82 -16.23 -9.44
CA ALA A 95 -13.11 -15.88 -8.04
C ALA A 95 -12.78 -16.99 -7.03
N ASP A 96 -12.29 -18.15 -7.50
CA ASP A 96 -12.02 -19.34 -6.67
C ASP A 96 -10.55 -19.46 -6.21
N ARG A 97 -9.73 -18.43 -6.39
CA ARG A 97 -8.33 -18.42 -5.92
C ARG A 97 -8.04 -17.46 -4.76
N MET A 98 -9.06 -16.82 -4.20
CA MET A 98 -8.93 -16.01 -2.97
C MET A 98 -8.98 -16.89 -1.72
N ASP A 99 -8.27 -18.02 -1.75
CA ASP A 99 -8.17 -18.90 -0.59
C ASP A 99 -6.77 -18.74 0.01
N LYS A 100 -6.76 -18.09 1.17
CA LYS A 100 -5.68 -17.95 2.17
C LYS A 100 -4.73 -16.75 2.02
N GLY A 101 -5.05 -15.72 2.80
CA GLY A 101 -4.16 -14.63 3.15
C GLY A 101 -4.77 -13.29 2.77
N ASP A 102 -5.77 -12.84 3.52
CA ASP A 102 -6.22 -11.46 3.40
C ASP A 102 -5.03 -10.55 3.70
N GLU A 103 -4.49 -9.93 2.65
CA GLU A 103 -3.32 -9.09 2.76
C GLU A 103 -3.64 -7.88 3.64
N ALA A 104 -2.87 -7.62 4.70
CA ALA A 104 -3.07 -6.48 5.61
C ALA A 104 -3.42 -5.17 4.88
N ILE A 105 -2.73 -4.87 3.77
CA ILE A 105 -2.97 -3.67 2.95
C ILE A 105 -4.29 -3.76 2.20
N SER A 106 -4.68 -4.92 1.70
CA SER A 106 -5.99 -5.09 1.07
C SER A 106 -7.11 -4.89 2.10
N GLN A 107 -6.95 -5.37 3.33
CA GLN A 107 -7.93 -5.16 4.39
C GLN A 107 -8.00 -3.69 4.80
N PHE A 108 -6.86 -3.04 5.06
CA PHE A 108 -6.82 -1.62 5.39
C PHE A 108 -7.30 -0.73 4.23
N GLY A 109 -6.99 -1.13 3.00
CA GLY A 109 -7.43 -0.48 1.77
C GLY A 109 -8.92 -0.67 1.47
N GLN A 110 -9.50 -1.80 1.87
CA GLN A 110 -10.94 -2.05 1.78
C GLN A 110 -11.74 -1.22 2.79
N LEU A 111 -11.13 -0.79 3.90
CA LEU A 111 -11.76 0.12 4.85
C LEU A 111 -11.95 1.54 4.27
N VAL A 112 -11.14 1.91 3.27
CA VAL A 112 -11.26 3.19 2.56
C VAL A 112 -12.08 2.98 1.28
N PRO A 113 -13.32 3.52 1.20
CA PRO A 113 -14.11 3.42 -0.02
C PRO A 113 -13.45 4.23 -1.16
N PRO A 114 -13.68 3.88 -2.44
CA PRO A 114 -13.25 4.70 -3.56
C PRO A 114 -13.72 6.15 -3.43
N GLY A 115 -12.80 7.09 -3.62
CA GLY A 115 -13.02 8.51 -3.41
C GLY A 115 -13.08 8.93 -1.94
N GLY A 116 -12.76 8.06 -0.98
CA GLY A 116 -12.78 8.32 0.46
C GLY A 116 -11.39 8.50 1.09
N ASN A 117 -11.35 8.76 2.40
CA ASN A 117 -10.12 8.79 3.19
C ASN A 117 -10.28 8.16 4.58
N ALA A 118 -9.16 7.84 5.21
CA ALA A 118 -9.07 7.35 6.58
C ALA A 118 -7.75 7.75 7.23
N ILE A 119 -7.73 7.81 8.56
CA ILE A 119 -6.47 7.87 9.33
C ILE A 119 -6.00 6.43 9.54
N LEU A 120 -4.76 6.13 9.18
CA LEU A 120 -4.05 4.98 9.69
C LEU A 120 -3.11 5.42 10.80
N ALA A 121 -3.06 4.65 11.87
CA ALA A 121 -2.27 4.99 13.05
C ALA A 121 -1.70 3.75 13.74
N GLU A 122 -0.55 3.94 14.39
CA GLU A 122 -0.01 3.05 15.40
C GLU A 122 -0.34 3.63 16.78
N THR A 123 -1.07 2.86 17.59
CA THR A 123 -1.48 3.29 18.93
C THR A 123 -0.99 2.32 20.00
N VAL A 124 -0.66 2.85 21.17
CA VAL A 124 -0.46 2.07 22.40
C VAL A 124 -1.63 2.34 23.31
N GLU A 125 -2.48 1.35 23.51
CA GLU A 125 -3.72 1.51 24.25
C GLU A 125 -3.62 0.78 25.59
N THR A 126 -3.91 1.48 26.70
CA THR A 126 -4.10 0.83 28.01
C THR A 126 -5.48 0.19 28.06
N THR A 127 -6.49 0.92 27.58
CA THR A 127 -7.85 0.47 27.28
C THR A 127 -8.27 1.08 25.95
N THR A 128 -9.28 0.52 25.28
CA THR A 128 -9.72 1.01 23.95
C THR A 128 -10.66 2.22 24.03
N GLU A 129 -11.31 2.38 25.18
CA GLU A 129 -12.37 3.34 25.44
C GLU A 129 -11.99 4.82 25.15
N PRO A 130 -10.77 5.30 25.46
CA PRO A 130 -10.42 6.69 25.20
C PRO A 130 -10.38 7.04 23.71
N LEU A 131 -9.78 6.17 22.89
CA LEU A 131 -9.73 6.36 21.44
C LEU A 131 -11.13 6.20 20.83
N ASP A 132 -11.89 5.20 21.29
CA ASP A 132 -13.27 4.97 20.83
C ASP A 132 -14.16 6.19 21.11
N THR A 133 -14.03 6.78 22.31
CA THR A 133 -14.80 7.96 22.71
C THR A 133 -14.44 9.18 21.87
N PHE A 134 -13.14 9.42 21.65
CA PHE A 134 -12.67 10.51 20.79
C PHE A 134 -13.24 10.37 19.37
N VAL A 135 -13.10 9.20 18.76
CA VAL A 135 -13.57 8.95 17.39
C VAL A 135 -15.10 9.04 17.29
N ALA A 136 -15.83 8.47 18.25
CA ALA A 136 -17.28 8.55 18.30
C ALA A 136 -17.79 9.99 18.46
N SER A 137 -17.08 10.84 19.22
CA SER A 137 -17.44 12.26 19.40
C SER A 137 -17.40 13.07 18.10
N MET A 138 -16.63 12.59 17.12
CA MET A 138 -16.50 13.17 15.78
C MET A 138 -17.28 12.37 14.72
N GLY A 139 -18.11 11.40 15.14
CA GLY A 139 -18.97 10.60 14.25
C GLY A 139 -18.23 9.55 13.43
N GLY A 140 -17.02 9.15 13.84
CA GLY A 140 -16.21 8.17 13.13
C GLY A 140 -16.35 6.73 13.66
N THR A 141 -15.62 5.82 13.02
CA THR A 141 -15.52 4.41 13.40
C THR A 141 -14.07 3.96 13.45
N VAL A 142 -13.75 3.03 14.36
CA VAL A 142 -12.41 2.49 14.55
C VAL A 142 -12.36 1.00 14.20
N ALA A 143 -11.38 0.60 13.39
CA ALA A 143 -10.98 -0.77 13.19
C ALA A 143 -9.57 -0.97 13.74
N ARG A 144 -9.34 -2.05 14.50
CA ARG A 144 -8.05 -2.34 15.15
C ARG A 144 -7.56 -3.72 14.76
N ARG A 145 -6.25 -3.86 14.60
CA ARG A 145 -5.54 -5.13 14.54
C ARG A 145 -4.26 -5.07 15.37
N PRO A 146 -3.81 -6.18 15.97
CA PRO A 146 -2.51 -6.23 16.61
C PRO A 146 -1.41 -5.77 15.65
N LEU A 147 -0.55 -4.86 16.11
CA LEU A 147 0.48 -4.27 15.26
C LEU A 147 1.47 -5.32 14.73
N ASP A 148 1.85 -6.28 15.57
CA ASP A 148 2.79 -7.36 15.24
C ASP A 148 2.29 -8.27 14.13
N GLU A 149 1.00 -8.63 14.13
CA GLU A 149 0.37 -9.38 13.03
C GLU A 149 0.44 -8.61 11.72
N VAL A 150 0.07 -7.32 11.75
CA VAL A 150 0.06 -6.46 10.56
C VAL A 150 1.47 -6.30 10.00
N VAL A 151 2.47 -6.03 10.85
CA VAL A 151 3.87 -5.90 10.44
C VAL A 151 4.37 -7.22 9.82
N ALA A 152 4.11 -8.36 10.46
CA ALA A 152 4.56 -9.66 9.95
C ALA A 152 3.93 -9.99 8.58
N GLU A 153 2.64 -9.68 8.39
CA GLU A 153 1.94 -9.86 7.12
C GLU A 153 2.54 -8.96 6.01
N LEU A 154 2.83 -7.69 6.32
CA LEU A 154 3.45 -6.74 5.39
C LEU A 154 4.85 -7.18 4.95
N GLU A 155 5.70 -7.57 5.89
CA GLU A 155 7.06 -8.04 5.60
C GLU A 155 7.04 -9.32 4.73
N ALA A 156 6.14 -10.26 5.04
CA ALA A 156 6.00 -11.49 4.25
C ALA A 156 5.60 -11.20 2.79
N GLN A 157 4.69 -10.24 2.58
CA GLN A 157 4.28 -9.81 1.24
C GLN A 157 5.42 -9.12 0.49
N GLU A 158 6.17 -8.24 1.16
CA GLU A 158 7.31 -7.54 0.57
C GLU A 158 8.37 -8.53 0.06
N VAL A 159 8.73 -9.51 0.88
CA VAL A 159 9.67 -10.58 0.48
C VAL A 159 9.16 -11.34 -0.74
N ALA A 160 7.89 -11.77 -0.73
CA ALA A 160 7.30 -12.51 -1.86
C ALA A 160 7.30 -11.68 -3.15
N ALA A 161 6.95 -10.39 -3.07
CA ALA A 161 6.93 -9.50 -4.21
C ALA A 161 8.32 -9.17 -4.74
N GLU A 162 9.31 -9.01 -3.87
CA GLU A 162 10.71 -8.84 -4.27
C GLU A 162 11.22 -10.06 -5.02
N GLU A 163 10.92 -11.26 -4.54
CA GLU A 163 11.30 -12.51 -5.21
C GLU A 163 10.67 -12.62 -6.59
N ALA A 164 9.37 -12.34 -6.70
CA ALA A 164 8.65 -12.28 -7.96
C ALA A 164 9.26 -11.24 -8.92
N ALA A 165 9.56 -10.04 -8.44
CA ALA A 165 10.19 -8.98 -9.22
C ALA A 165 11.61 -9.38 -9.69
N ARG A 166 12.40 -10.05 -8.84
CA ARG A 166 13.73 -10.59 -9.19
C ARG A 166 13.61 -11.66 -10.27
N ALA A 167 12.65 -12.58 -10.16
CA ALA A 167 12.40 -13.61 -11.16
C ALA A 167 11.98 -13.00 -12.51
N ALA A 168 11.02 -12.07 -12.51
CA ALA A 168 10.58 -11.35 -13.70
C ALA A 168 11.73 -10.59 -14.37
N ARG A 169 12.56 -9.88 -13.59
CA ARG A 169 13.77 -9.19 -14.10
C ARG A 169 14.75 -10.16 -14.77
N LYS A 170 14.98 -11.34 -14.19
CA LYS A 170 15.85 -12.37 -14.78
C LYS A 170 15.27 -12.90 -16.10
N ALA A 171 13.98 -13.23 -16.14
CA ALA A 171 13.30 -13.71 -17.35
C ALA A 171 13.36 -12.66 -18.48
N MET A 172 13.05 -11.40 -18.16
CA MET A 172 13.13 -10.29 -19.12
C MET A 172 14.56 -10.08 -19.66
N ARG A 173 15.59 -10.23 -18.83
CA ARG A 173 16.99 -10.17 -19.27
C ARG A 173 17.34 -11.30 -20.22
N ALA A 174 16.88 -12.52 -19.95
CA ALA A 174 17.10 -13.68 -20.82
C ALA A 174 16.41 -13.50 -22.18
N GLN A 175 15.15 -13.08 -22.20
CA GLN A 175 14.41 -12.78 -23.43
C GLN A 175 15.09 -11.67 -24.24
N LYS A 176 15.49 -10.56 -23.61
CA LYS A 176 16.22 -9.47 -24.28
C LYS A 176 17.55 -9.95 -24.87
N LYS A 177 18.25 -10.87 -24.21
CA LYS A 177 19.50 -11.46 -24.74
C LYS A 177 19.22 -12.33 -25.97
N GLN A 178 18.16 -13.13 -25.95
CA GLN A 178 17.75 -13.97 -27.08
C GLN A 178 17.34 -13.12 -28.28
N GLN A 179 16.46 -12.13 -28.07
CA GLN A 179 16.04 -11.19 -29.11
C GLN A 179 17.23 -10.42 -29.72
N ARG A 180 18.23 -10.05 -28.91
CA ARG A 180 19.45 -9.40 -29.41
C ARG A 180 20.26 -10.33 -30.31
N LYS A 181 20.35 -11.62 -29.98
CA LYS A 181 21.03 -12.61 -30.81
C LYS A 181 20.30 -12.83 -32.13
N GLU A 182 18.98 -12.98 -32.08
CA GLU A 182 18.14 -13.14 -33.28
C GLU A 182 18.26 -11.92 -34.21
N LYS A 183 18.11 -10.70 -33.67
CA LYS A 183 18.30 -9.46 -34.44
C LYS A 183 19.72 -9.31 -35.00
N ALA A 184 20.74 -9.78 -34.28
CA ALA A 184 22.11 -9.77 -34.78
C ALA A 184 22.27 -10.74 -35.95
N GLN A 185 21.68 -11.94 -35.85
CA GLN A 185 21.70 -12.94 -36.91
C GLN A 185 20.97 -12.43 -38.16
N GLU A 186 19.76 -11.88 -38.01
CA GLU A 186 19.00 -11.26 -39.10
C GLU A 186 19.80 -10.16 -39.82
N ARG A 187 20.53 -9.32 -39.07
CA ARG A 187 21.39 -8.28 -39.65
C ARG A 187 22.55 -8.86 -40.45
N LEU A 188 23.19 -9.92 -39.95
CA LEU A 188 24.28 -10.60 -40.65
C LEU A 188 23.78 -11.24 -41.95
N ASP A 189 22.62 -11.90 -41.92
CA ASP A 189 22.04 -12.55 -43.09
C ASP A 189 21.58 -11.52 -44.14
N ALA A 190 21.00 -10.40 -43.69
CA ALA A 190 20.65 -9.28 -44.57
C ALA A 190 21.89 -8.64 -45.23
N LEU A 191 23.02 -8.55 -44.52
CA LEU A 191 24.28 -8.07 -45.10
C LEU A 191 24.84 -9.05 -46.12
N LYS A 192 24.88 -10.36 -45.81
CA LYS A 192 25.35 -11.40 -46.73
C LYS A 192 24.53 -11.42 -48.03
N ALA A 193 23.21 -11.27 -47.95
CA ALA A 193 22.32 -11.21 -49.10
C ALA A 193 22.60 -10.00 -50.02
N LYS A 194 23.05 -8.86 -49.46
CA LYS A 194 23.47 -7.70 -50.25
C LYS A 194 24.79 -7.91 -50.98
N PHE A 195 25.72 -8.68 -50.39
CA PHE A 195 27.04 -8.95 -50.97
C PHE A 195 27.06 -10.09 -52.00
N HIS A 196 25.99 -10.90 -52.12
CA HIS A 196 25.89 -11.99 -53.09
C HIS A 196 25.01 -11.65 -54.32
N LYS A 197 24.72 -10.37 -54.55
CA LYS A 197 23.86 -9.91 -55.66
C LYS A 197 24.64 -9.29 -56.83
N ASP A 198 25.91 -9.68 -57.00
CA ASP A 198 26.75 -9.38 -58.16
C ASP A 198 27.03 -10.64 -58.98
#